data_AF-A0A8C6R5B9-F1
#
_entry.id   AF-A0A8C6R5B9-F1
#
_cell.length_a   1.000
_cell.length_b   1.000
_cell.length_c   1.000
_cell.angle_alpha   90.00
_cell.angle_beta   90.00
_cell.angle_gamma   90.00
#
_symmetry.space_group_name_H-M   'P 1'
#
loop_
_entity.id
_entity.type
_entity.pdbx_description
1 polymer ?
#
loop_
_entity_poly.entity_id
_entity_poly.type
_entity_poly.pdbx_seq_one_letter_code
_entity_poly.pdbx_strand_id
1 'polypeptide(L)'
;MLAASVLRLTLLLCWLAALQPTQPERLFHSRDRSDLEPSPLSRAKPIADLHAAQRFLSRYGWSEVPSVWGTSPQGSAEAPVGSTLAQAMRRFQRANSLPASGKLDSPTLAAMNRPRCGVPDTRLPPQSALSTPPAPIIPYSPRPRSRPKRFLQMLLPKAGGQHEDATDTGTSRAFSKKTLTWRLVGEAYSSQLSVDEQRYIFRLAFRMWSEVTPLDFREDLTAPGATVDIKLGFGRGRHLGCPRVFDGSGQEFAHAWRLGDIHFDDDEHFTPLSSDTGISLLKVAVHEIGHVLGLPHTYRVGSIMQPNYIPQDPVFELDWSDRKAIQRLYGSCEGSFDTAFDWIHKEKNQYGEVRVRFNTYFFRNSWYWLYENRNNRTRYGDPLQILTGWHGIPPQNIDAFVHVWSRGRDERYFFKGICI
;
A
#
# COMPACT_ATOMS: atom_id res chain seq x y z
N MET A 1 62.57 -37.80 63.45
CA MET A 1 62.52 -36.35 63.23
C MET A 1 61.59 -36.09 62.06
N LEU A 2 60.53 -35.28 62.29
CA LEU A 2 59.68 -34.47 61.40
C LEU A 2 59.51 -34.93 59.92
N ALA A 3 58.33 -34.98 59.30
CA ALA A 3 56.93 -34.77 59.67
C ALA A 3 56.06 -35.20 58.45
N ALA A 4 54.82 -35.64 58.73
CA ALA A 4 53.56 -35.58 57.95
C ALA A 4 53.59 -35.63 56.39
N SER A 5 52.71 -36.31 55.67
CA SER A 5 51.25 -36.40 55.84
C SER A 5 50.66 -37.46 54.90
N VAL A 6 49.47 -37.93 55.28
CA VAL A 6 48.65 -39.03 54.77
C VAL A 6 47.88 -38.60 53.50
N LEU A 7 47.86 -39.39 52.43
CA LEU A 7 46.66 -40.11 51.94
C LEU A 7 46.92 -40.83 50.60
N ARG A 8 46.43 -42.07 50.57
CA ARG A 8 46.43 -43.03 49.45
C ARG A 8 45.25 -42.80 48.50
N LEU A 9 45.44 -43.32 47.27
CA LEU A 9 44.46 -43.95 46.35
C LEU A 9 43.24 -43.08 45.98
N THR A 10 43.00 -42.68 44.73
CA THR A 10 42.75 -43.53 43.56
C THR A 10 42.61 -42.61 42.34
N LEU A 11 43.46 -42.80 41.33
CA LEU A 11 43.08 -42.54 39.94
C LEU A 11 41.96 -43.51 39.57
N LEU A 12 40.84 -43.03 39.03
CA LEU A 12 40.25 -43.53 37.79
C LEU A 12 39.10 -42.62 37.35
N LEU A 13 39.11 -42.25 36.07
CA LEU A 13 37.98 -41.75 35.26
C LEU A 13 37.46 -40.33 35.55
N CYS A 14 38.21 -39.32 35.09
CA CYS A 14 37.67 -38.01 34.73
C CYS A 14 38.45 -37.43 33.53
N TRP A 15 38.36 -38.09 32.38
CA TRP A 15 38.59 -37.45 31.08
C TRP A 15 37.30 -37.65 30.28
N LEU A 16 36.82 -36.57 29.64
CA LEU A 16 35.52 -36.38 28.97
C LEU A 16 34.43 -35.69 29.81
N ALA A 17 34.69 -34.45 30.23
CA ALA A 17 33.65 -33.46 30.48
C ALA A 17 34.17 -32.04 30.23
N ALA A 18 34.60 -31.76 29.00
CA ALA A 18 34.62 -30.37 28.54
C ALA A 18 33.17 -30.01 28.19
N LEU A 19 32.50 -29.30 29.10
CA LEU A 19 31.20 -28.68 28.86
C LEU A 19 31.32 -27.75 27.65
N GLN A 20 30.72 -28.13 26.52
CA GLN A 20 30.48 -27.20 25.43
C GLN A 20 29.56 -26.08 25.95
N PRO A 21 29.82 -24.81 25.60
CA PRO A 21 28.89 -23.74 25.92
C PRO A 21 27.57 -24.02 25.20
N THR A 22 26.51 -24.20 25.98
CA THR A 22 25.14 -24.35 25.50
C THR A 22 24.78 -23.10 24.70
N GLN A 23 24.60 -23.26 23.39
CA GLN A 23 23.98 -22.22 22.59
C GLN A 23 22.54 -22.03 23.10
N PRO A 24 22.09 -20.79 23.36
CA PRO A 24 20.67 -20.55 23.63
C PRO A 24 19.88 -20.95 22.38
N GLU A 25 18.94 -21.88 22.54
CA GLU A 25 18.03 -22.32 21.48
C GLU A 25 17.31 -21.10 20.88
N ARG A 26 17.53 -20.87 19.57
CA ARG A 26 16.70 -19.94 18.80
C ARG A 26 15.31 -20.53 18.69
N LEU A 27 14.41 -20.10 19.56
CA LEU A 27 12.99 -20.45 19.54
C LEU A 27 12.22 -19.66 18.45
N PHE A 28 12.76 -19.66 17.23
CA PHE A 28 12.08 -19.20 16.01
C PHE A 28 12.57 -20.08 14.86
N HIS A 29 11.86 -21.19 14.65
CA HIS A 29 11.99 -21.94 13.42
C HIS A 29 11.40 -21.09 12.28
N SER A 30 12.26 -20.54 11.43
CA SER A 30 11.91 -20.26 10.05
C SER A 30 11.65 -21.61 9.38
N ARG A 31 10.42 -22.13 9.49
CA ARG A 31 9.99 -23.27 8.67
C ARG A 31 9.86 -22.76 7.25
N ASP A 32 10.83 -23.13 6.44
CA ASP A 32 10.64 -23.33 5.02
C ASP A 32 9.40 -24.25 4.86
N ARG A 33 8.33 -23.70 4.28
CA ARG A 33 7.02 -24.37 4.10
C ARG A 33 6.97 -25.23 2.84
N SER A 34 8.11 -25.69 2.34
CA SER A 34 8.18 -26.68 1.24
C SER A 34 7.48 -28.01 1.57
N ASP A 35 7.14 -28.25 2.84
CA ASP A 35 6.36 -29.40 3.33
C ASP A 35 4.83 -29.22 3.31
N LEU A 36 4.33 -28.02 2.99
CA LEU A 36 2.90 -27.76 2.87
C LEU A 36 2.48 -27.83 1.41
N GLU A 37 1.81 -28.92 1.03
CA GLU A 37 0.97 -28.94 -0.17
C GLU A 37 0.03 -27.72 -0.11
N PRO A 38 0.09 -26.78 -1.07
CA PRO A 38 -0.75 -25.61 -1.04
C PRO A 38 -2.21 -26.07 -1.01
N SER A 39 -2.95 -25.65 0.02
CA SER A 39 -4.38 -25.92 0.10
C SER A 39 -5.04 -25.49 -1.21
N PRO A 40 -6.02 -26.25 -1.74
CA PRO A 40 -6.71 -25.90 -2.98
C PRO A 40 -7.21 -24.46 -2.89
N LEU A 41 -6.97 -23.67 -3.94
CA LEU A 41 -7.40 -22.27 -3.98
C LEU A 41 -8.90 -22.20 -3.71
N SER A 42 -9.28 -21.47 -2.66
CA SER A 42 -10.68 -21.24 -2.32
C SER A 42 -11.27 -20.22 -3.30
N ARG A 43 -12.55 -20.39 -3.67
CA ARG A 43 -13.30 -19.40 -4.47
C ARG A 43 -14.31 -18.68 -3.60
N ALA A 44 -14.36 -17.36 -3.72
CA ALA A 44 -15.35 -16.55 -3.03
C ALA A 44 -16.77 -16.94 -3.48
N LYS A 45 -17.70 -16.98 -2.52
CA LYS A 45 -19.11 -17.26 -2.80
C LYS A 45 -19.74 -16.06 -3.52
N PRO A 46 -20.26 -16.21 -4.75
CA PRO A 46 -20.80 -15.09 -5.49
C PRO A 46 -22.01 -14.48 -4.78
N ILE A 47 -22.15 -13.16 -4.91
CA ILE A 47 -23.32 -12.42 -4.46
C ILE A 47 -24.44 -12.70 -5.44
N ALA A 48 -25.43 -13.49 -5.01
CA ALA A 48 -26.54 -13.94 -5.85
C ALA A 48 -27.93 -13.49 -5.35
N ASP A 49 -28.03 -13.03 -4.10
CA ASP A 49 -29.30 -12.68 -3.47
C ASP A 49 -29.22 -11.34 -2.69
N LEU A 50 -30.37 -10.83 -2.27
CA LEU A 50 -30.49 -9.57 -1.53
C LEU A 50 -29.76 -9.59 -0.19
N HIS A 51 -29.67 -10.75 0.48
CA HIS A 51 -29.02 -10.87 1.77
C HIS A 51 -27.49 -10.79 1.65
N ALA A 52 -26.92 -11.45 0.65
CA ALA A 52 -25.52 -11.33 0.27
C ALA A 52 -25.18 -9.89 -0.17
N ALA A 53 -26.05 -9.26 -0.97
CA ALA A 53 -25.88 -7.87 -1.38
C ALA A 53 -25.94 -6.90 -0.18
N GLN A 54 -26.81 -7.14 0.79
CA GLN A 54 -26.86 -6.35 2.02
C GLN A 54 -25.55 -6.45 2.82
N ARG A 55 -24.99 -7.66 2.97
CA ARG A 55 -23.68 -7.84 3.62
C ARG A 55 -22.56 -7.12 2.87
N PHE A 56 -22.55 -7.18 1.54
CA PHE A 56 -21.61 -6.43 0.71
C PHE A 56 -21.72 -4.92 0.96
N LEU A 57 -22.93 -4.38 0.90
CA LEU A 57 -23.17 -2.96 1.12
C LEU A 57 -22.72 -2.52 2.53
N SER A 58 -22.96 -3.33 3.56
CA SER A 58 -22.45 -3.08 4.91
C SER A 58 -20.92 -3.15 4.98
N ARG A 59 -20.30 -4.19 4.41
CA ARG A 59 -18.83 -4.39 4.43
C ARG A 59 -18.09 -3.19 3.84
N TYR A 60 -18.61 -2.63 2.76
CA TYR A 60 -17.98 -1.53 2.04
C TYR A 60 -18.53 -0.13 2.40
N GLY A 61 -19.32 -0.03 3.47
CA GLY A 61 -19.78 1.24 4.05
C GLY A 61 -21.00 1.87 3.36
N TRP A 62 -21.57 1.23 2.35
CA TRP A 62 -22.75 1.73 1.63
C TRP A 62 -24.03 1.70 2.45
N SER A 63 -24.08 1.02 3.60
CA SER A 63 -25.25 0.99 4.49
C SER A 63 -24.87 1.37 5.91
N GLU A 64 -25.74 2.12 6.58
CA GLU A 64 -25.55 2.63 7.96
C GLU A 64 -25.84 1.58 9.04
N VAL A 65 -26.23 0.36 8.66
CA VAL A 65 -26.63 -0.69 9.59
C VAL A 65 -25.40 -1.55 9.91
N PRO A 66 -24.92 -1.56 11.18
CA PRO A 66 -23.83 -2.44 11.59
C PRO A 66 -24.23 -3.91 11.39
N SER A 67 -23.31 -4.72 10.88
CA SER A 67 -23.47 -6.17 10.90
C SER A 67 -23.43 -6.68 12.35
N VAL A 68 -24.60 -6.87 12.96
CA VAL A 68 -24.69 -7.54 14.27
C VAL A 68 -24.36 -9.01 14.05
N TRP A 69 -23.18 -9.43 14.49
CA TRP A 69 -22.79 -10.83 14.57
C TRP A 69 -23.49 -11.47 15.77
N GLY A 70 -24.25 -12.54 15.51
CA GLY A 70 -24.65 -13.51 16.54
C GLY A 70 -26.05 -13.32 17.12
N THR A 71 -27.09 -13.64 16.36
CA THR A 71 -28.28 -14.37 16.84
C THR A 71 -29.09 -14.79 15.62
N SER A 72 -29.27 -16.10 15.43
CA SER A 72 -30.32 -16.61 14.54
C SER A 72 -31.67 -16.28 15.17
N PRO A 73 -32.58 -15.54 14.51
CA PRO A 73 -33.95 -15.45 14.95
C PRO A 73 -34.73 -16.57 14.27
N GLN A 74 -35.04 -17.63 15.02
CA GLN A 74 -36.32 -18.31 14.79
C GLN A 74 -37.41 -17.30 15.16
N GLY A 75 -38.14 -16.79 14.18
CA GLY A 75 -39.23 -15.86 14.44
C GLY A 75 -39.53 -14.97 13.25
N SER A 76 -40.60 -15.33 12.54
CA SER A 76 -41.27 -14.51 11.54
C SER A 76 -41.69 -13.16 12.11
N ALA A 77 -40.95 -12.09 11.79
CA ALA A 77 -41.43 -10.72 11.80
C ALA A 77 -40.56 -9.92 10.81
N GLU A 78 -41.16 -9.46 9.72
CA GLU A 78 -40.52 -8.65 8.68
C GLU A 78 -39.87 -7.41 9.31
N ALA A 79 -38.54 -7.37 9.36
CA ALA A 79 -37.80 -6.12 9.51
C ALA A 79 -38.10 -5.24 8.27
N PRO A 80 -38.13 -3.89 8.38
CA PRO A 80 -38.49 -3.03 7.26
C PRO A 80 -37.38 -3.02 6.20
N VAL A 81 -37.39 -4.03 5.34
CA VAL A 81 -36.61 -4.15 4.11
C VAL A 81 -37.32 -3.29 3.06
N GLY A 82 -36.86 -2.05 2.84
CA GLY A 82 -37.46 -1.25 1.77
C GLY A 82 -36.84 0.11 1.48
N SER A 83 -36.53 0.92 2.50
CA SER A 83 -36.07 2.31 2.27
C SER A 83 -34.56 2.48 2.35
N THR A 84 -33.92 1.95 3.39
CA THR A 84 -32.47 2.12 3.66
C THR A 84 -31.59 1.29 2.73
N LEU A 85 -31.94 0.01 2.50
CA LEU A 85 -31.21 -0.87 1.58
C LEU A 85 -31.32 -0.38 0.13
N ALA A 86 -32.52 0.00 -0.32
CA ALA A 86 -32.71 0.52 -1.67
C ALA A 86 -31.95 1.84 -1.86
N GLN A 87 -31.84 2.69 -0.83
CA GLN A 87 -31.03 3.90 -0.89
C GLN A 87 -29.53 3.59 -0.95
N ALA A 88 -29.03 2.66 -0.13
CA ALA A 88 -27.67 2.15 -0.19
C ALA A 88 -27.34 1.62 -1.60
N MET A 89 -28.23 0.81 -2.15
CA MET A 89 -28.14 0.27 -3.51
C MET A 89 -28.08 1.39 -4.56
N ARG A 90 -28.96 2.40 -4.47
CA ARG A 90 -28.93 3.56 -5.38
C ARG A 90 -27.63 4.36 -5.30
N ARG A 91 -26.99 4.44 -4.12
CA ARG A 91 -25.69 5.11 -3.95
C ARG A 91 -24.58 4.31 -4.64
N PHE A 92 -24.54 2.99 -4.38
CA PHE A 92 -23.60 2.08 -5.03
C PHE A 92 -23.75 2.09 -6.56
N GLN A 93 -24.98 2.00 -7.07
CA GLN A 93 -25.26 2.05 -8.50
C GLN A 93 -24.75 3.35 -9.14
N ARG A 94 -25.05 4.51 -8.53
CA ARG A 94 -24.54 5.81 -9.02
C ARG A 94 -23.02 5.88 -9.06
N ALA A 95 -22.35 5.40 -8.02
CA ALA A 95 -20.89 5.36 -7.96
C ALA A 95 -20.31 4.48 -9.07
N ASN A 96 -20.95 3.36 -9.40
CA ASN A 96 -20.54 2.46 -10.47
C ASN A 96 -21.08 2.84 -11.85
N SER A 97 -21.62 4.06 -12.01
CA SER A 97 -22.20 4.53 -13.28
C SER A 97 -23.34 3.65 -13.82
N LEU A 98 -24.13 3.05 -12.92
CA LEU A 98 -25.31 2.25 -13.22
C LEU A 98 -26.60 3.06 -12.99
N PRO A 99 -27.72 2.73 -13.67
CA PRO A 99 -29.02 3.30 -13.36
C PRO A 99 -29.40 3.09 -11.89
N ALA A 100 -29.77 4.16 -11.19
CA ALA A 100 -30.06 4.16 -9.75
C ALA A 100 -31.46 3.59 -9.44
N SER A 101 -31.71 2.36 -9.84
CA SER A 101 -33.00 1.66 -9.66
C SER A 101 -33.28 1.33 -8.19
N GLY A 102 -32.23 1.14 -7.38
CA GLY A 102 -32.31 0.61 -6.02
C GLY A 102 -32.63 -0.88 -5.95
N LYS A 103 -32.67 -1.57 -7.10
CA LYS A 103 -32.94 -3.00 -7.23
C LYS A 103 -31.63 -3.76 -7.46
N LEU A 104 -31.60 -5.02 -7.03
CA LEU A 104 -30.52 -5.94 -7.34
C LEU A 104 -30.73 -6.52 -8.74
N ASP A 105 -30.49 -5.70 -9.76
CA ASP A 105 -30.57 -6.10 -11.17
C ASP A 105 -29.26 -6.75 -11.66
N SER A 106 -29.30 -7.39 -12.83
CA SER A 106 -28.15 -8.11 -13.40
C SER A 106 -26.89 -7.23 -13.53
N PRO A 107 -26.95 -5.96 -14.02
CA PRO A 107 -25.79 -5.07 -14.02
C PRO A 107 -25.25 -4.78 -12.61
N THR A 108 -26.12 -4.61 -11.62
CA THR A 108 -25.70 -4.39 -10.22
C THR A 108 -25.03 -5.62 -9.63
N LEU A 109 -25.57 -6.82 -9.87
CA LEU A 109 -24.95 -8.09 -9.48
C LEU A 109 -23.57 -8.26 -10.13
N ALA A 110 -23.45 -7.97 -11.42
CA ALA A 110 -22.18 -8.01 -12.12
C ALA A 110 -21.16 -7.04 -11.52
N ALA A 111 -21.58 -5.82 -11.16
CA ALA A 111 -20.69 -4.85 -10.53
C ALA A 111 -20.27 -5.25 -9.11
N MET A 112 -21.17 -5.83 -8.31
CA MET A 112 -20.86 -6.30 -6.94
C MET A 112 -19.91 -7.50 -6.92
N ASN A 113 -19.97 -8.36 -7.93
CA ASN A 113 -19.11 -9.53 -8.06
C ASN A 113 -17.79 -9.26 -8.82
N ARG A 114 -17.47 -8.00 -9.12
CA ARG A 114 -16.15 -7.67 -9.67
C ARG A 114 -15.09 -7.78 -8.57
N PRO A 115 -13.91 -8.34 -8.87
CA PRO A 115 -12.78 -8.28 -7.94
C PRO A 115 -12.50 -6.83 -7.54
N ARG A 116 -12.27 -6.59 -6.25
CA ARG A 116 -12.16 -5.24 -5.69
C ARG A 116 -11.28 -5.18 -4.45
N CYS A 117 -10.89 -3.97 -4.07
CA CYS A 117 -10.22 -3.69 -2.81
C CYS A 117 -11.18 -3.91 -1.63
N GLY A 118 -10.64 -4.46 -0.54
CA GLY A 118 -11.29 -4.75 0.74
C GLY A 118 -11.49 -3.53 1.66
N VAL A 119 -10.91 -2.38 1.31
CA VAL A 119 -11.10 -1.14 2.06
C VAL A 119 -12.53 -0.60 1.83
N PRO A 120 -13.24 -0.14 2.87
CA PRO A 120 -14.57 0.44 2.69
C PRO A 120 -14.56 1.71 1.82
N ASP A 121 -15.56 1.85 0.95
CA ASP A 121 -15.68 2.96 -0.02
C ASP A 121 -16.05 4.27 0.66
N THR A 122 -16.89 4.18 1.69
CA THR A 122 -17.36 5.31 2.47
C THR A 122 -17.02 5.06 3.92
N ARG A 123 -16.29 5.99 4.53
CA ARG A 123 -16.13 5.99 5.98
C ARG A 123 -17.42 6.55 6.54
N LEU A 124 -18.29 5.67 7.02
CA LEU A 124 -19.27 6.11 8.01
C LEU A 124 -18.46 6.55 9.25
N PRO A 125 -18.65 7.78 9.75
CA PRO A 125 -18.07 8.14 11.03
C PRO A 125 -18.60 7.16 12.09
N PRO A 126 -17.77 6.75 13.08
CA PRO A 126 -18.26 5.96 14.20
C PRO A 126 -19.41 6.73 14.89
N GLN A 127 -20.55 6.07 15.08
CA GLN A 127 -21.70 6.64 15.79
C GLN A 127 -21.34 6.82 17.27
N SER A 128 -20.82 7.97 17.64
CA SER A 128 -20.70 8.42 19.03
C SER A 128 -21.24 9.84 19.19
N ALA A 129 -22.53 10.02 18.89
CA ALA A 129 -23.33 11.14 19.40
C ALA A 129 -24.82 10.89 19.14
N LEU A 130 -25.39 9.81 19.68
CA LEU A 130 -26.83 9.83 19.96
C LEU A 130 -26.99 10.58 21.28
N SER A 131 -27.42 11.83 21.18
CA SER A 131 -27.71 12.72 22.29
C SER A 131 -28.65 12.04 23.28
N THR A 132 -28.12 11.57 24.41
CA THR A 132 -28.94 11.21 25.57
C THR A 132 -29.57 12.51 26.10
N PRO A 133 -30.90 12.57 26.32
CA PRO A 133 -31.48 13.74 26.98
C PRO A 133 -30.95 13.84 28.42
N PRO A 134 -30.73 15.06 28.95
CA PRO A 134 -30.14 15.22 30.27
C PRO A 134 -31.09 14.71 31.34
N ALA A 135 -30.60 13.81 32.20
CA ALA A 135 -31.27 13.42 33.43
C ALA A 135 -31.27 14.58 34.45
N PRO A 136 -32.30 14.70 35.29
CA PRO A 136 -32.44 15.82 36.22
C PRO A 136 -31.38 15.80 37.33
N ILE A 137 -30.92 17.01 37.67
CA ILE A 137 -29.89 17.32 38.67
C ILE A 137 -30.41 16.96 40.07
N ILE A 138 -29.69 16.10 40.79
CA ILE A 138 -29.82 15.93 42.26
C ILE A 138 -28.49 16.31 42.94
N PRO A 139 -28.50 17.03 44.08
CA PRO A 139 -27.28 17.58 44.68
C PRO A 139 -26.39 16.54 45.37
N TYR A 140 -25.10 16.89 45.33
CA TYR A 140 -23.91 16.24 45.89
C TYR A 140 -24.03 15.62 47.30
N SER A 141 -23.32 14.51 47.50
CA SER A 141 -22.70 14.12 48.78
C SER A 141 -21.34 13.46 48.52
N PRO A 142 -20.27 13.79 49.28
CA PRO A 142 -18.90 13.39 48.95
C PRO A 142 -18.53 12.01 49.51
N ARG A 143 -17.78 11.21 48.73
CA ARG A 143 -17.09 10.00 49.21
C ARG A 143 -15.58 10.05 48.90
N PRO A 144 -14.76 9.36 49.72
CA PRO A 144 -13.36 9.73 49.95
C PRO A 144 -12.37 9.17 48.92
N ARG A 145 -11.26 9.90 48.77
CA ARG A 145 -10.12 9.59 47.88
C ARG A 145 -9.27 8.45 48.45
N SER A 146 -9.11 7.36 47.69
CA SER A 146 -8.05 6.36 47.92
C SER A 146 -7.00 6.39 46.80
N ARG A 147 -5.73 6.57 47.18
CA ARG A 147 -4.54 6.52 46.30
C ARG A 147 -4.29 5.08 45.80
N PRO A 148 -3.95 4.86 44.51
CA PRO A 148 -3.45 3.56 44.06
C PRO A 148 -1.94 3.43 44.31
N LYS A 149 -1.54 2.27 44.88
CA LYS A 149 -0.14 1.87 45.08
C LYS A 149 0.46 1.42 43.74
N ARG A 150 1.45 2.17 43.23
CA ARG A 150 2.34 1.77 42.12
C ARG A 150 3.34 0.73 42.63
N PHE A 151 3.10 -0.57 42.40
CA PHE A 151 4.21 -1.55 42.45
C PHE A 151 4.01 -2.84 41.62
N LEU A 152 2.90 -3.03 40.91
CA LEU A 152 2.66 -4.25 40.09
C LEU A 152 2.49 -3.95 38.59
N GLN A 153 3.28 -3.00 38.06
CA GLN A 153 3.29 -2.67 36.62
C GLN A 153 4.69 -2.73 36.04
N MET A 154 5.38 -3.86 36.26
CA MET A 154 6.74 -4.05 35.74
C MET A 154 7.05 -5.49 35.29
N LEU A 155 6.04 -6.36 35.15
CA LEU A 155 6.24 -7.78 34.77
C LEU A 155 5.22 -8.32 33.76
N LEU A 156 4.61 -7.45 32.93
CA LEU A 156 3.77 -7.89 31.80
C LEU A 156 4.20 -7.17 30.51
N PRO A 157 4.45 -7.89 29.40
CA PRO A 157 4.79 -7.27 28.12
C PRO A 157 3.59 -6.46 27.61
N LYS A 158 3.82 -5.20 27.25
CA LYS A 158 2.82 -4.31 26.66
C LYS A 158 2.39 -4.86 25.30
N ALA A 159 1.13 -5.29 25.19
CA ALA A 159 0.45 -5.44 23.92
C ALA A 159 0.40 -4.07 23.22
N GLY A 160 0.95 -3.99 22.02
CA GLY A 160 0.89 -2.80 21.16
C GLY A 160 -0.52 -2.61 20.60
N GLY A 161 -1.43 -2.12 21.43
CA GLY A 161 -2.67 -1.50 20.99
C GLY A 161 -2.42 0.00 20.81
N GLN A 162 -2.35 0.48 19.56
CA GLN A 162 -2.64 1.89 19.31
C GLN A 162 -4.16 2.01 19.26
N HIS A 163 -4.67 2.45 20.41
CA HIS A 163 -6.05 2.81 20.64
C HIS A 163 -6.43 3.99 19.73
N GLU A 164 -7.59 3.85 19.10
CA GLU A 164 -8.43 4.97 18.72
C GLU A 164 -8.66 5.84 19.96
N ASP A 165 -7.99 6.99 20.04
CA ASP A 165 -8.46 8.15 20.80
C ASP A 165 -7.57 9.37 20.52
N ALA A 166 -8.03 10.20 19.59
CA ALA A 166 -7.68 11.62 19.49
C ALA A 166 -8.75 12.28 18.61
N THR A 167 -9.64 13.02 19.26
CA THR A 167 -10.62 13.98 18.74
C THR A 167 -10.46 14.33 17.26
N ASP A 168 -11.42 13.83 16.46
CA ASP A 168 -11.43 13.83 15.00
C ASP A 168 -12.00 15.14 14.43
N THR A 169 -11.14 16.10 14.16
CA THR A 169 -11.46 17.28 13.35
C THR A 169 -10.89 17.13 11.94
N GLY A 170 -11.49 16.29 11.08
CA GLY A 170 -11.51 16.45 9.61
C GLY A 170 -10.20 16.65 8.82
N THR A 171 -9.02 16.61 9.45
CA THR A 171 -7.72 16.77 8.81
C THR A 171 -7.23 15.40 8.38
N SER A 172 -7.07 15.22 7.06
CA SER A 172 -6.48 14.03 6.45
C SER A 172 -5.25 13.54 7.23
N ARG A 173 -5.37 12.36 7.86
CA ARG A 173 -4.25 11.65 8.48
C ARG A 173 -3.27 11.20 7.39
N ALA A 174 -2.06 11.75 7.41
CA ALA A 174 -0.93 11.48 6.53
C ALA A 174 0.33 11.25 7.39
N PHE A 175 1.35 10.58 6.85
CA PHE A 175 2.62 10.40 7.58
C PHE A 175 3.30 11.74 7.80
N SER A 176 3.78 11.99 9.02
CA SER A 176 4.56 13.20 9.33
C SER A 176 6.02 13.08 8.89
N LYS A 177 6.55 11.86 8.72
CA LYS A 177 7.91 11.59 8.27
C LYS A 177 7.99 11.64 6.75
N LYS A 178 9.13 12.10 6.22
CA LYS A 178 9.43 12.05 4.77
C LYS A 178 10.03 10.72 4.35
N THR A 179 10.83 10.10 5.21
CA THR A 179 11.39 8.77 4.95
C THR A 179 10.55 7.73 5.67
N LEU A 180 10.02 6.78 4.89
CA LEU A 180 9.18 5.69 5.37
C LEU A 180 9.85 4.36 5.08
N THR A 181 9.86 3.48 6.07
CA THR A 181 10.40 2.14 5.95
C THR A 181 9.30 1.14 5.60
N TRP A 182 9.63 0.19 4.75
CA TRP A 182 8.72 -0.90 4.42
C TRP A 182 9.41 -2.26 4.46
N ARG A 183 8.62 -3.31 4.70
CA ARG A 183 9.10 -4.69 4.72
C ARG A 183 8.04 -5.67 4.25
N LEU A 184 8.40 -6.55 3.32
CA LEU A 184 7.65 -7.76 3.06
C LEU A 184 7.93 -8.78 4.18
N VAL A 185 6.89 -9.16 4.92
CA VAL A 185 7.01 -10.03 6.10
C VAL A 185 7.45 -11.43 5.67
N GLY A 186 8.53 -11.93 6.28
CA GLY A 186 9.21 -13.14 5.86
C GLY A 186 8.35 -14.41 5.91
N GLU A 187 7.42 -14.46 6.87
CA GLU A 187 6.49 -15.59 7.04
C GLU A 187 5.26 -15.50 6.12
N ALA A 188 5.17 -14.43 5.31
CA ALA A 188 3.98 -14.03 4.56
C ALA A 188 4.29 -13.76 3.07
N TYR A 189 5.19 -14.54 2.48
CA TYR A 189 5.41 -14.50 1.02
C TYR A 189 4.30 -15.25 0.28
N SER A 190 3.98 -14.79 -0.93
CA SER A 190 3.11 -15.57 -1.81
C SER A 190 3.81 -16.85 -2.25
N SER A 191 3.07 -17.96 -2.36
CA SER A 191 3.59 -19.20 -2.95
C SER A 191 3.56 -19.19 -4.48
N GLN A 192 2.92 -18.20 -5.10
CA GLN A 192 2.67 -18.14 -6.55
C GLN A 192 3.76 -17.39 -7.33
N LEU A 193 4.54 -16.54 -6.65
CA LEU A 193 5.60 -15.73 -7.23
C LEU A 193 6.90 -15.90 -6.44
N SER A 194 8.06 -15.76 -7.09
CA SER A 194 9.33 -15.77 -6.36
C SER A 194 9.46 -14.57 -5.43
N VAL A 195 10.17 -14.72 -4.31
CA VAL A 195 10.34 -13.64 -3.33
C VAL A 195 11.01 -12.41 -3.94
N ASP A 196 12.01 -12.62 -4.81
CA ASP A 196 12.71 -11.53 -5.48
C ASP A 196 11.79 -10.74 -6.41
N GLU A 197 10.88 -11.43 -7.08
CA GLU A 197 9.91 -10.81 -7.97
C GLU A 197 8.83 -10.04 -7.20
N GLN A 198 8.32 -10.61 -6.11
CA GLN A 198 7.44 -9.91 -5.17
C GLN A 198 8.10 -8.61 -4.68
N ARG A 199 9.34 -8.68 -4.19
CA ARG A 199 10.09 -7.52 -3.69
C ARG A 199 10.37 -6.49 -4.79
N TYR A 200 10.67 -6.94 -6.01
CA TYR A 200 10.85 -6.05 -7.16
C TYR A 200 9.57 -5.28 -7.48
N ILE A 201 8.42 -5.96 -7.51
CA ILE A 201 7.11 -5.35 -7.75
C ILE A 201 6.78 -4.34 -6.67
N PHE A 202 7.01 -4.66 -5.38
CA PHE A 202 6.75 -3.71 -4.29
C PHE A 202 7.68 -2.49 -4.33
N ARG A 203 8.98 -2.67 -4.65
CA ARG A 203 9.90 -1.53 -4.89
C ARG A 203 9.37 -0.62 -5.98
N LEU A 204 8.90 -1.19 -7.08
CA LEU A 204 8.34 -0.42 -8.19
C LEU A 204 7.06 0.32 -7.75
N ALA A 205 6.17 -0.34 -7.00
CA ALA A 205 4.94 0.26 -6.50
C ALA A 205 5.21 1.46 -5.58
N PHE A 206 6.15 1.34 -4.63
CA PHE A 206 6.59 2.46 -3.79
C PHE A 206 7.27 3.57 -4.61
N ARG A 207 8.08 3.18 -5.60
CA ARG A 207 8.74 4.14 -6.49
C ARG A 207 7.73 5.02 -7.22
N MET A 208 6.65 4.44 -7.75
CA MET A 208 5.61 5.20 -8.46
C MET A 208 5.02 6.34 -7.60
N TRP A 209 4.86 6.12 -6.29
CA TRP A 209 4.42 7.18 -5.37
C TRP A 209 5.54 8.18 -5.01
N SER A 210 6.80 7.72 -4.88
CA SER A 210 7.96 8.61 -4.65
C SER A 210 8.27 9.53 -5.82
N GLU A 211 7.91 9.15 -7.05
CA GLU A 211 8.14 9.99 -8.23
C GLU A 211 7.24 11.23 -8.25
N VAL A 212 6.13 11.21 -7.49
CA VAL A 212 5.13 12.29 -7.48
C VAL A 212 4.96 12.96 -6.12
N THR A 213 5.73 12.54 -5.12
CA THR A 213 5.74 13.07 -3.74
C THR A 213 7.16 13.19 -3.20
N PRO A 214 7.43 14.08 -2.22
CA PRO A 214 8.74 14.17 -1.59
C PRO A 214 9.03 13.03 -0.58
N LEU A 215 8.26 11.93 -0.62
CA LEU A 215 8.46 10.78 0.25
C LEU A 215 9.57 9.88 -0.28
N ASP A 216 10.39 9.39 0.63
CA ASP A 216 11.47 8.43 0.36
C ASP A 216 11.13 7.09 1.01
N PHE A 217 10.99 6.03 0.20
CA PHE A 217 10.64 4.69 0.70
C PHE A 217 11.86 3.79 0.72
N ARG A 218 12.16 3.21 1.88
CA ARG A 218 13.31 2.33 2.08
C ARG A 218 12.90 0.96 2.55
N GLU A 219 13.37 -0.06 1.84
CA GLU A 219 13.22 -1.44 2.30
C GLU A 219 14.12 -1.66 3.53
N ASP A 220 13.52 -1.98 4.67
CA ASP A 220 14.25 -2.31 5.89
C ASP A 220 14.09 -3.80 6.17
N LEU A 221 15.20 -4.55 6.21
CA LEU A 221 15.20 -5.99 6.49
C LEU A 221 15.72 -6.35 7.89
N THR A 222 16.27 -5.39 8.63
CA THR A 222 17.09 -5.64 9.82
C THR A 222 16.46 -5.13 11.11
N ALA A 223 15.71 -4.03 11.06
CA ALA A 223 15.09 -3.46 12.24
C ALA A 223 14.00 -4.40 12.82
N PRO A 224 13.61 -4.26 14.10
CA PRO A 224 12.46 -4.99 14.63
C PRO A 224 11.19 -4.70 13.82
N GLY A 225 10.35 -5.71 13.55
CA GLY A 225 9.15 -5.53 12.74
C GLY A 225 8.16 -4.48 13.28
N ALA A 226 8.20 -4.20 14.59
CA ALA A 226 7.39 -3.17 15.24
C ALA A 226 7.81 -1.73 14.92
N THR A 227 9.02 -1.51 14.39
CA THR A 227 9.52 -0.18 14.03
C THR A 227 9.41 0.14 12.55
N VAL A 228 9.04 -0.85 11.72
CA VAL A 228 8.81 -0.67 10.29
C VAL A 228 7.49 0.08 10.09
N ASP A 229 7.50 1.15 9.28
CA ASP A 229 6.33 2.00 9.10
C ASP A 229 5.21 1.30 8.29
N ILE A 230 5.57 0.48 7.30
CA ILE A 230 4.63 -0.23 6.40
C ILE A 230 5.03 -1.70 6.25
N LYS A 231 4.22 -2.64 6.77
CA LYS A 231 4.43 -4.07 6.52
C LYS A 231 3.51 -4.58 5.42
N LEU A 232 4.05 -5.43 4.55
CA LEU A 232 3.31 -6.11 3.49
C LEU A 232 3.31 -7.61 3.77
N GLY A 233 2.22 -8.30 3.45
CA GLY A 233 2.18 -9.76 3.54
C GLY A 233 1.03 -10.38 2.78
N PHE A 234 1.25 -11.60 2.32
CA PHE A 234 0.26 -12.46 1.69
C PHE A 234 -0.40 -13.36 2.75
N GLY A 235 -1.68 -13.63 2.58
CA GLY A 235 -2.41 -14.53 3.47
C GLY A 235 -3.69 -15.05 2.85
N ARG A 236 -4.20 -16.17 3.37
CA ARG A 236 -5.48 -16.77 2.96
C ARG A 236 -6.42 -16.80 4.14
N GLY A 237 -7.71 -16.58 3.92
CA GLY A 237 -8.71 -16.58 4.98
C GLY A 237 -8.28 -15.77 6.21
N ARG A 238 -8.10 -16.42 7.36
CA ARG A 238 -7.50 -15.80 8.57
C ARG A 238 -5.99 -15.76 8.44
N HIS A 239 -5.42 -14.56 8.47
CA HIS A 239 -4.00 -14.34 8.19
C HIS A 239 -3.38 -13.32 9.15
N LEU A 240 -2.08 -13.43 9.46
CA LEU A 240 -1.26 -12.39 10.10
C LEU A 240 -1.82 -11.73 11.39
N GLY A 241 -2.70 -12.40 12.13
CA GLY A 241 -3.40 -11.80 13.27
C GLY A 241 -4.39 -10.69 12.87
N CYS A 242 -4.70 -10.58 11.59
CA CYS A 242 -5.64 -9.64 11.00
C CYS A 242 -7.08 -9.99 11.41
N PRO A 243 -7.90 -9.02 11.85
CA PRO A 243 -9.30 -9.25 12.18
C PRO A 243 -10.18 -9.45 10.93
N ARG A 244 -9.70 -9.05 9.74
CA ARG A 244 -10.41 -9.22 8.47
C ARG A 244 -10.02 -10.55 7.83
N VAL A 245 -11.03 -11.31 7.43
CA VAL A 245 -10.87 -12.63 6.83
C VAL A 245 -11.05 -12.48 5.32
N PHE A 246 -10.10 -12.99 4.55
CA PHE A 246 -10.25 -13.08 3.09
C PHE A 246 -11.32 -14.09 2.70
N ASP A 247 -11.97 -13.85 1.56
CA ASP A 247 -13.08 -14.67 1.06
C ASP A 247 -12.67 -15.71 0.02
N GLY A 248 -11.39 -15.75 -0.35
CA GLY A 248 -10.87 -16.57 -1.42
C GLY A 248 -10.95 -15.85 -2.76
N SER A 249 -10.54 -16.51 -3.83
CA SER A 249 -10.41 -15.89 -5.16
C SER A 249 -11.72 -15.32 -5.73
N GLY A 250 -11.60 -14.21 -6.44
CA GLY A 250 -12.62 -13.59 -7.29
C GLY A 250 -13.39 -12.43 -6.66
N GLN A 251 -13.11 -12.04 -5.42
CA GLN A 251 -13.76 -10.90 -4.75
C GLN A 251 -12.75 -9.94 -4.13
N GLU A 252 -12.33 -10.14 -2.88
CA GLU A 252 -11.41 -9.22 -2.21
C GLU A 252 -9.95 -9.58 -2.50
N PHE A 253 -9.26 -8.78 -3.32
CA PHE A 253 -7.87 -9.09 -3.67
C PHE A 253 -6.84 -8.64 -2.63
N ALA A 254 -7.15 -7.58 -1.87
CA ALA A 254 -6.26 -7.02 -0.87
C ALA A 254 -7.01 -6.05 0.03
N HIS A 255 -6.40 -5.69 1.15
CA HIS A 255 -6.81 -4.53 1.93
C HIS A 255 -5.61 -3.89 2.64
N ALA A 256 -5.75 -2.61 2.93
CA ALA A 256 -4.76 -1.83 3.66
C ALA A 256 -5.34 -1.06 4.84
N TRP A 257 -4.52 -0.86 5.87
CA TRP A 257 -4.78 0.12 6.91
C TRP A 257 -4.11 1.44 6.58
N ARG A 258 -4.86 2.53 6.78
CA ARG A 258 -4.29 3.88 6.71
C ARG A 258 -3.16 4.01 7.72
N LEU A 259 -2.00 4.49 7.28
CA LEU A 259 -0.78 4.57 8.08
C LEU A 259 -0.39 3.21 8.72
N GLY A 260 -0.62 2.12 8.00
CA GLY A 260 -0.40 0.77 8.52
C GLY A 260 -0.11 -0.27 7.44
N ASP A 261 -0.49 -1.50 7.74
CA ASP A 261 -0.08 -2.68 6.99
C ASP A 261 -0.96 -2.93 5.76
N ILE A 262 -0.39 -3.65 4.78
CA ILE A 262 -1.05 -4.08 3.55
C ILE A 262 -1.08 -5.60 3.51
N HIS A 263 -2.26 -6.17 3.30
CA HIS A 263 -2.42 -7.61 3.13
C HIS A 263 -3.00 -7.93 1.75
N PHE A 264 -2.45 -8.95 1.10
CA PHE A 264 -2.88 -9.45 -0.20
C PHE A 264 -3.49 -10.86 -0.03
N ASP A 265 -4.61 -11.13 -0.71
CA ASP A 265 -5.25 -12.44 -0.66
C ASP A 265 -4.49 -13.43 -1.53
N ASP A 266 -3.77 -14.36 -0.90
CA ASP A 266 -2.95 -15.35 -1.60
C ASP A 266 -3.77 -16.47 -2.25
N ASP A 267 -5.11 -16.45 -2.12
CA ASP A 267 -6.00 -17.24 -2.95
C ASP A 267 -6.20 -16.62 -4.35
N GLU A 268 -5.94 -15.32 -4.53
CA GLU A 268 -6.02 -14.67 -5.84
C GLU A 268 -4.83 -15.03 -6.73
N HIS A 269 -5.08 -15.10 -8.05
CA HIS A 269 -4.01 -15.33 -9.01
C HIS A 269 -3.27 -14.04 -9.36
N PHE A 270 -2.28 -13.70 -8.53
CA PHE A 270 -1.40 -12.55 -8.76
C PHE A 270 -0.39 -12.82 -9.86
N THR A 271 -0.29 -11.88 -10.79
CA THR A 271 0.56 -12.03 -11.97
C THR A 271 1.86 -11.25 -11.89
N PRO A 272 2.92 -11.75 -12.56
CA PRO A 272 4.15 -10.99 -12.80
C PRO A 272 3.89 -9.79 -13.72
N LEU A 273 4.88 -8.88 -13.81
CA LEU A 273 4.83 -7.73 -14.73
C LEU A 273 4.77 -8.12 -16.21
N SER A 274 5.23 -9.32 -16.55
CA SER A 274 5.29 -9.84 -17.92
C SER A 274 3.98 -10.47 -18.40
N SER A 275 2.99 -10.63 -17.52
CA SER A 275 1.73 -11.29 -17.83
C SER A 275 0.59 -10.29 -17.90
N ASP A 276 -0.20 -10.40 -18.96
CA ASP A 276 -1.44 -9.65 -19.23
C ASP A 276 -2.70 -10.41 -18.75
N THR A 277 -2.55 -11.65 -18.28
CA THR A 277 -3.66 -12.54 -17.90
C THR A 277 -3.75 -12.74 -16.38
N GLY A 278 -4.57 -11.95 -15.69
CA GLY A 278 -4.86 -12.13 -14.26
C GLY A 278 -4.92 -10.81 -13.47
N ILE A 279 -4.68 -10.90 -12.15
CA ILE A 279 -4.65 -9.72 -11.26
C ILE A 279 -3.21 -9.25 -11.11
N SER A 280 -2.89 -8.08 -11.67
CA SER A 280 -1.55 -7.50 -11.60
C SER A 280 -1.21 -7.12 -10.16
N LEU A 281 -0.19 -7.79 -9.59
CA LEU A 281 0.28 -7.48 -8.25
C LEU A 281 0.77 -6.03 -8.15
N LEU A 282 1.41 -5.50 -9.21
CA LEU A 282 1.85 -4.11 -9.24
C LEU A 282 0.66 -3.16 -9.10
N LYS A 283 -0.41 -3.39 -9.88
CA LYS A 283 -1.59 -2.52 -9.86
C LYS A 283 -2.26 -2.51 -8.50
N VAL A 284 -2.44 -3.69 -7.91
CA VAL A 284 -3.01 -3.84 -6.56
C VAL A 284 -2.09 -3.18 -5.52
N ALA A 285 -0.78 -3.43 -5.57
CA ALA A 285 0.16 -2.83 -4.63
C ALA A 285 0.15 -1.30 -4.68
N VAL A 286 0.14 -0.70 -5.88
CA VAL A 286 0.08 0.77 -6.03
C VAL A 286 -1.22 1.31 -5.42
N HIS A 287 -2.35 0.66 -5.64
CA HIS A 287 -3.64 1.01 -5.04
C HIS A 287 -3.59 0.96 -3.51
N GLU A 288 -3.17 -0.16 -2.94
CA GLU A 288 -3.13 -0.35 -1.48
C GLU A 288 -2.14 0.60 -0.80
N ILE A 289 -0.97 0.86 -1.41
CA ILE A 289 -0.04 1.88 -0.91
C ILE A 289 -0.70 3.26 -0.91
N GLY A 290 -1.51 3.58 -1.91
CA GLY A 290 -2.31 4.81 -1.92
C GLY A 290 -3.19 4.95 -0.67
N HIS A 291 -3.82 3.85 -0.21
CA HIS A 291 -4.57 3.83 1.05
C HIS A 291 -3.71 4.02 2.28
N VAL A 292 -2.56 3.35 2.34
CA VAL A 292 -1.58 3.51 3.43
C VAL A 292 -1.15 4.97 3.54
N LEU A 293 -0.89 5.61 2.40
CA LEU A 293 -0.53 7.03 2.30
C LEU A 293 -1.71 7.98 2.53
N GLY A 294 -2.94 7.47 2.57
CA GLY A 294 -4.11 8.21 3.01
C GLY A 294 -5.10 8.63 1.92
N LEU A 295 -4.96 8.13 0.70
CA LEU A 295 -5.94 8.33 -0.35
C LEU A 295 -7.21 7.50 -0.09
N PRO A 296 -8.41 8.07 -0.26
CA PRO A 296 -9.66 7.30 -0.27
C PRO A 296 -9.90 6.67 -1.65
N HIS A 297 -10.90 5.80 -1.73
CA HIS A 297 -11.42 5.35 -3.02
C HIS A 297 -12.01 6.51 -3.84
N THR A 298 -11.93 6.38 -5.16
CA THR A 298 -12.63 7.24 -6.11
C THR A 298 -13.16 6.40 -7.28
N TYR A 299 -14.38 6.64 -7.72
CA TYR A 299 -14.99 5.93 -8.85
C TYR A 299 -14.68 6.57 -10.20
N ARG A 300 -13.57 7.32 -10.27
CA ARG A 300 -13.11 7.93 -11.52
C ARG A 300 -12.46 6.87 -12.39
N VAL A 301 -12.96 6.70 -13.61
CA VAL A 301 -12.33 5.83 -14.61
C VAL A 301 -10.89 6.29 -14.85
N GLY A 302 -9.96 5.34 -14.81
CA GLY A 302 -8.52 5.58 -15.00
C GLY A 302 -7.75 5.87 -13.71
N SER A 303 -8.41 6.19 -12.60
CA SER A 303 -7.73 6.35 -11.31
C SER A 303 -7.23 5.01 -10.78
N ILE A 304 -6.02 4.99 -10.21
CA ILE A 304 -5.50 3.82 -9.53
C ILE A 304 -6.27 3.53 -8.25
N MET A 305 -6.85 4.55 -7.61
CA MET A 305 -7.64 4.45 -6.38
C MET A 305 -9.10 4.01 -6.64
N GLN A 306 -9.39 3.46 -7.81
CA GLN A 306 -10.68 2.87 -8.10
C GLN A 306 -10.84 1.52 -7.40
N PRO A 307 -11.91 1.29 -6.61
CA PRO A 307 -12.04 0.09 -5.79
C PRO A 307 -12.14 -1.20 -6.60
N ASN A 308 -12.84 -1.16 -7.74
CA ASN A 308 -13.00 -2.34 -8.58
C ASN A 308 -11.78 -2.53 -9.47
N TYR A 309 -11.28 -3.76 -9.54
CA TYR A 309 -10.24 -4.13 -10.49
C TYR A 309 -10.78 -4.03 -11.91
N ILE A 310 -10.23 -3.11 -12.69
CA ILE A 310 -10.48 -3.02 -14.13
C ILE A 310 -9.25 -3.57 -14.83
N PRO A 311 -9.36 -4.67 -15.59
CA PRO A 311 -8.30 -5.11 -16.50
C PRO A 311 -7.97 -3.96 -17.45
N GLN A 312 -6.71 -3.57 -17.50
CA GLN A 312 -6.16 -2.53 -18.35
C GLN A 312 -4.83 -3.02 -18.89
N ASP A 313 -4.25 -2.27 -19.83
CA ASP A 313 -2.93 -2.56 -20.37
C ASP A 313 -1.91 -2.80 -19.25
N PRO A 314 -0.95 -3.73 -19.45
CA PRO A 314 0.06 -4.08 -18.46
C PRO A 314 0.92 -2.86 -18.06
N VAL A 315 0.94 -1.82 -18.88
CA VAL A 315 1.53 -0.52 -18.59
C VAL A 315 0.43 0.44 -18.15
N PHE A 316 0.44 0.83 -16.87
CA PHE A 316 -0.44 1.87 -16.33
C PHE A 316 0.36 2.95 -15.60
N GLU A 317 -0.21 4.14 -15.50
CA GLU A 317 0.37 5.29 -14.83
C GLU A 317 -0.60 5.83 -13.77
N LEU A 318 -0.08 6.62 -12.82
CA LEU A 318 -0.92 7.35 -11.87
C LEU A 318 -1.69 8.46 -12.61
N ASP A 319 -3.02 8.44 -12.50
CA ASP A 319 -3.86 9.47 -13.12
C ASP A 319 -3.50 10.86 -12.56
N TRP A 320 -3.78 11.91 -13.33
CA TRP A 320 -3.59 13.28 -12.86
C TRP A 320 -4.32 13.55 -11.54
N SER A 321 -5.52 12.99 -11.36
CA SER A 321 -6.28 13.16 -10.11
C SER A 321 -5.62 12.48 -8.92
N ASP A 322 -5.04 11.29 -9.10
CA ASP A 322 -4.31 10.56 -8.06
C ASP A 322 -3.07 11.35 -7.63
N ARG A 323 -2.29 11.84 -8.60
CA ARG A 323 -1.10 12.68 -8.37
C ARG A 323 -1.45 13.95 -7.60
N LYS A 324 -2.54 14.62 -7.96
CA LYS A 324 -2.96 15.83 -7.24
C LYS A 324 -3.52 15.53 -5.86
N ALA A 325 -4.23 14.42 -5.69
CA ALA A 325 -4.74 14.00 -4.39
C ALA A 325 -3.58 13.71 -3.42
N ILE A 326 -2.55 12.98 -3.86
CA ILE A 326 -1.40 12.65 -3.00
C ILE A 326 -0.53 13.89 -2.72
N GLN A 327 -0.36 14.78 -3.70
CA GLN A 327 0.39 16.02 -3.53
C GLN A 327 -0.29 17.00 -2.55
N ARG A 328 -1.62 16.93 -2.39
CA ARG A 328 -2.32 17.70 -1.34
C ARG A 328 -1.98 17.20 0.07
N LEU A 329 -1.56 15.95 0.21
CA LEU A 329 -1.19 15.35 1.51
C LEU A 329 0.28 15.57 1.83
N TYR A 330 1.17 15.40 0.85
CA TYR A 330 2.62 15.36 1.09
C TYR A 330 3.41 16.50 0.42
N GLY A 331 2.74 17.35 -0.35
CA GLY A 331 3.40 18.35 -1.19
C GLY A 331 3.91 17.76 -2.51
N SER A 332 4.56 18.61 -3.30
CA SER A 332 5.20 18.22 -4.57
C SER A 332 6.71 18.12 -4.40
N CYS A 333 7.38 17.40 -5.31
CA CYS A 333 8.84 17.41 -5.37
C CYS A 333 9.33 18.79 -5.82
N GLU A 334 10.24 19.38 -5.06
CA GLU A 334 10.88 20.65 -5.38
C GLU A 334 12.39 20.44 -5.58
N GLY A 335 12.95 21.15 -6.55
CA GLY A 335 14.37 21.11 -6.85
C GLY A 335 14.73 22.05 -7.99
N SER A 336 15.99 22.48 -8.04
CA SER A 336 16.55 23.19 -9.18
C SER A 336 17.13 22.19 -10.19
N PHE A 337 16.99 22.52 -11.46
CA PHE A 337 17.75 21.90 -12.53
C PHE A 337 18.98 22.76 -12.83
N ASP A 338 20.08 22.12 -13.24
CA ASP A 338 21.30 22.82 -13.64
C ASP A 338 21.07 23.52 -14.99
N THR A 339 20.42 22.83 -15.92
CA THR A 339 20.04 23.37 -17.23
C THR A 339 18.67 22.82 -17.63
N ALA A 340 17.83 23.67 -18.22
CA ALA A 340 16.61 23.27 -18.92
C ALA A 340 16.63 23.86 -20.33
N PHE A 341 16.29 23.04 -21.34
CA PHE A 341 16.33 23.50 -22.73
C PHE A 341 15.35 22.74 -23.63
N ASP A 342 14.87 23.42 -24.66
CA ASP A 342 14.13 22.80 -25.75
C ASP A 342 15.10 22.34 -26.83
N TRP A 343 15.03 21.07 -27.19
CA TRP A 343 15.71 20.57 -28.39
C TRP A 343 14.70 20.42 -29.51
N ILE A 344 14.88 21.24 -30.55
CA ILE A 344 14.05 21.22 -31.73
C ILE A 344 14.68 20.30 -32.79
N HIS A 345 13.88 19.44 -33.40
CA HIS A 345 14.36 18.49 -34.41
C HIS A 345 13.29 18.24 -35.49
N LYS A 346 13.74 17.74 -36.64
CA LYS A 346 12.86 17.29 -37.73
C LYS A 346 12.57 15.80 -37.55
N GLU A 347 11.30 15.43 -37.57
CA GLU A 347 10.82 14.04 -37.51
C GLU A 347 10.02 13.75 -38.79
N LYS A 348 10.25 12.61 -39.43
CA LYS A 348 9.41 12.14 -40.54
C LYS A 348 8.29 11.28 -39.98
N ASN A 349 7.04 11.59 -40.34
CA ASN A 349 5.94 10.71 -39.99
C ASN A 349 5.90 9.47 -40.89
N GLN A 350 4.98 8.55 -40.59
CA GLN A 350 4.74 7.31 -41.36
C GLN A 350 4.39 7.53 -42.84
N TYR A 351 4.00 8.75 -43.22
CA TYR A 351 3.68 9.13 -44.61
C TYR A 351 4.82 9.91 -45.29
N GLY A 352 5.99 10.02 -44.66
CA GLY A 352 7.16 10.73 -45.19
C GLY A 352 7.13 12.25 -45.06
N GLU A 353 6.08 12.82 -44.43
CA GLU A 353 5.97 14.26 -44.16
C GLU A 353 6.97 14.66 -43.06
N VAL A 354 7.77 15.69 -43.32
CA VAL A 354 8.72 16.24 -42.35
C VAL A 354 7.99 17.20 -41.43
N ARG A 355 7.94 16.88 -40.14
CA ARG A 355 7.39 17.75 -39.10
C ARG A 355 8.49 18.24 -38.19
N VAL A 356 8.39 19.50 -37.80
CA VAL A 356 9.22 20.08 -36.74
C VAL A 356 8.59 19.73 -35.40
N ARG A 357 9.39 19.17 -34.49
CA ARG A 357 9.00 18.93 -33.11
C ARG A 357 10.07 19.43 -32.16
N PHE A 358 9.66 19.72 -30.93
CA PHE A 358 10.59 19.99 -29.85
C PHE A 358 10.22 19.17 -28.63
N ASN A 359 11.25 18.84 -27.88
CA ASN A 359 11.17 18.15 -26.61
C ASN A 359 11.93 18.99 -25.59
N THR A 360 11.36 19.17 -24.40
CA THR A 360 12.03 19.89 -23.33
C THR A 360 12.86 18.90 -22.50
N TYR A 361 14.12 19.23 -22.26
CA TYR A 361 15.02 18.44 -21.43
C TYR A 361 15.40 19.21 -20.18
N PHE A 362 15.49 18.50 -19.06
CA PHE A 362 15.93 19.03 -17.78
C PHE A 362 17.13 18.22 -17.31
N PHE A 363 18.23 18.89 -16.95
CA PHE A 363 19.47 18.25 -16.51
C PHE A 363 19.74 18.65 -15.06
N ARG A 364 20.16 17.69 -14.23
CA ARG A 364 20.58 17.92 -12.85
C ARG A 364 21.63 16.91 -12.43
N ASN A 365 22.75 17.38 -11.91
CA ASN A 365 23.92 16.57 -11.62
C ASN A 365 24.29 15.72 -12.85
N SER A 366 24.35 14.39 -12.70
CA SER A 366 24.60 13.42 -13.77
C SER A 366 23.33 12.87 -14.43
N TRP A 367 22.17 13.45 -14.16
CA TRP A 367 20.86 12.94 -14.56
C TRP A 367 20.14 13.90 -15.50
N TYR A 368 19.28 13.34 -16.35
CA TYR A 368 18.37 14.12 -17.17
C TYR A 368 16.96 13.52 -17.21
N TRP A 369 16.01 14.40 -17.47
CA TRP A 369 14.61 14.13 -17.72
C TRP A 369 14.26 14.66 -19.10
N LEU A 370 13.53 13.89 -19.88
CA LEU A 370 12.85 14.30 -21.08
C LEU A 370 11.39 14.59 -20.72
N TYR A 371 10.96 15.82 -20.90
CA TYR A 371 9.58 16.21 -20.81
C TYR A 371 8.91 16.09 -22.19
N GLU A 372 7.90 15.25 -22.26
CA GLU A 372 7.09 15.01 -23.44
C GLU A 372 6.00 16.09 -23.53
N ASN A 373 6.31 17.18 -24.23
CA ASN A 373 5.45 18.38 -24.28
C ASN A 373 4.02 18.07 -24.76
N ARG A 374 3.87 17.08 -25.64
CA ARG A 374 2.55 16.62 -26.13
C ARG A 374 1.70 15.97 -25.02
N ASN A 375 2.34 15.23 -24.12
CA ASN A 375 1.70 14.49 -23.04
C ASN A 375 1.71 15.25 -21.71
N ASN A 376 2.32 16.45 -21.70
CA ASN A 376 2.46 17.33 -20.54
C ASN A 376 3.06 16.60 -19.31
N ARG A 377 4.05 15.73 -19.56
CA ARG A 377 4.68 14.89 -18.53
C ARG A 377 6.13 14.54 -18.86
N THR A 378 6.87 14.14 -17.85
CA THR A 378 8.16 13.46 -18.01
C THR A 378 8.00 12.10 -18.69
N ARG A 379 8.96 11.70 -19.52
CA ARG A 379 9.05 10.36 -20.14
C ARG A 379 9.12 9.28 -19.06
N TYR A 380 8.52 8.13 -19.36
CA TYR A 380 8.55 6.97 -18.47
C TYR A 380 9.99 6.45 -18.26
N GLY A 381 10.32 6.10 -17.02
CA GLY A 381 11.63 5.56 -16.64
C GLY A 381 12.70 6.60 -16.32
N ASP A 382 12.44 7.88 -16.54
CA ASP A 382 13.32 8.97 -16.12
C ASP A 382 13.37 9.11 -14.57
N PRO A 383 14.42 9.71 -13.99
CA PRO A 383 15.61 10.22 -14.67
C PRO A 383 16.50 9.13 -15.26
N LEU A 384 17.18 9.45 -16.36
CA LEU A 384 18.27 8.64 -16.92
C LEU A 384 19.61 9.34 -16.70
N GLN A 385 20.70 8.57 -16.68
CA GLN A 385 22.04 9.17 -16.65
C GLN A 385 22.32 9.88 -17.97
N ILE A 386 22.96 11.05 -17.92
CA ILE A 386 23.28 11.87 -19.10
C ILE A 386 24.01 11.02 -20.15
N LEU A 387 25.03 10.26 -19.73
CA LEU A 387 25.84 9.43 -20.62
C LEU A 387 25.07 8.30 -21.32
N THR A 388 23.89 7.91 -20.82
CA THR A 388 23.04 6.89 -21.46
C THR A 388 22.35 7.45 -22.71
N GLY A 389 21.98 8.73 -22.70
CA GLY A 389 21.27 9.37 -23.81
C GLY A 389 22.12 10.32 -24.65
N TRP A 390 23.22 10.82 -24.10
CA TRP A 390 24.00 11.90 -24.65
C TRP A 390 25.49 11.56 -24.61
N HIS A 391 26.01 11.15 -25.76
CA HIS A 391 27.44 10.84 -25.93
C HIS A 391 28.22 12.08 -26.36
N GLY A 392 29.48 12.18 -25.90
CA GLY A 392 30.38 13.27 -26.29
C GLY A 392 30.14 14.63 -25.62
N ILE A 393 29.24 14.69 -24.63
CA ILE A 393 29.00 15.88 -23.80
C ILE A 393 29.51 15.64 -22.37
N PRO A 394 29.70 16.69 -21.55
CA PRO A 394 30.11 16.48 -20.17
C PRO A 394 29.14 15.59 -19.38
N PRO A 395 29.64 14.69 -18.50
CA PRO A 395 28.82 13.64 -17.89
C PRO A 395 27.88 14.12 -16.78
N GLN A 396 28.06 15.35 -16.30
CA GLN A 396 27.32 15.93 -15.18
C GLN A 396 27.48 17.45 -15.13
N ASN A 397 26.59 18.14 -14.42
CA ASN A 397 26.64 19.57 -14.12
C ASN A 397 26.79 20.38 -15.42
N ILE A 398 25.82 20.24 -16.32
CA ILE A 398 25.75 21.07 -17.52
C ILE A 398 25.28 22.45 -17.10
N ASP A 399 26.01 23.49 -17.49
CA ASP A 399 25.73 24.87 -17.10
C ASP A 399 24.84 25.61 -18.11
N ALA A 400 25.00 25.28 -19.40
CA ALA A 400 24.18 25.86 -20.45
C ALA A 400 24.09 24.97 -21.69
N PHE A 401 23.05 25.21 -22.48
CA PHE A 401 22.81 24.60 -23.79
C PHE A 401 22.49 25.68 -24.82
N VAL A 402 23.06 25.55 -26.02
CA VAL A 402 22.73 26.40 -27.17
C VAL A 402 22.44 25.52 -28.38
N HIS A 403 21.27 25.73 -29.00
CA HIS A 403 20.89 25.11 -30.27
C HIS A 403 20.95 26.14 -31.39
N VAL A 404 21.92 26.00 -32.30
CA VAL A 404 22.03 26.83 -33.50
C VAL A 404 21.28 26.14 -34.63
N TRP A 405 20.04 26.58 -34.86
CA TRP A 405 19.18 26.01 -35.87
C TRP A 405 18.84 27.00 -36.98
N SER A 406 19.20 26.67 -38.21
CA SER A 406 18.92 27.46 -39.41
C SER A 406 18.75 26.56 -40.64
N ARG A 407 18.51 27.16 -41.83
CA ARG A 407 18.27 26.41 -43.08
C ARG A 407 19.42 25.45 -43.45
N GLY A 408 20.66 25.73 -43.02
CA GLY A 408 21.84 24.92 -43.31
C GLY A 408 22.69 24.52 -42.09
N ARG A 409 22.22 24.79 -40.86
CA ARG A 409 22.93 24.43 -39.62
C ARG A 409 21.96 23.84 -38.61
N ASP A 410 22.38 22.77 -37.95
CA ASP A 410 21.69 22.11 -36.85
C ASP A 410 22.75 21.62 -35.85
N GLU A 411 23.27 22.56 -35.06
CA GLU A 411 24.41 22.36 -34.18
C GLU A 411 23.99 22.56 -32.72
N ARG A 412 24.49 21.71 -31.83
CA ARG A 412 24.14 21.68 -30.41
C ARG A 412 25.40 21.82 -29.58
N TYR A 413 25.43 22.82 -28.72
CA TYR A 413 26.55 23.12 -27.85
C TYR A 413 26.13 22.94 -26.39
N PHE A 414 26.97 22.22 -25.65
CA PHE A 414 26.82 22.02 -24.21
C PHE A 414 28.01 22.67 -23.52
N PHE A 415 27.73 23.48 -22.52
CA PHE A 415 28.75 24.22 -21.77
C PHE A 415 28.86 23.66 -20.37
N LYS A 416 30.10 23.54 -19.89
CA LYS A 416 30.42 23.18 -18.52
C LYS A 416 31.72 23.86 -18.10
N GLY A 417 31.71 24.46 -16.92
CA GLY A 417 32.81 25.18 -16.33
C GLY A 417 32.65 26.70 -16.43
N ILE A 418 33.54 27.39 -15.74
CA ILE A 418 33.67 28.84 -15.77
C ILE A 418 34.56 29.18 -16.96
N CYS A 419 34.10 30.06 -17.86
CA CYS A 419 35.01 30.77 -18.76
C CYS A 419 35.95 31.60 -17.87
N ILE A 420 37.21 31.19 -17.74
CA ILE A 420 38.28 32.01 -17.16
C ILE A 420 39.02 32.66 -18.31
#